data_AF-A0A3D1QA29-F1
#
_entry.id   AF-A0A3D1QA29-F1
#
_cell.length_a   1.000
_cell.length_b   1.000
_cell.length_c   1.000
_cell.angle_alpha   90.00
_cell.angle_beta   90.00
_cell.angle_gamma   90.00
#
_symmetry.space_group_name_H-M   'P 1'
#
loop_
_entity.id
_entity.type
_entity.pdbx_description
1 polymer ?
#
loop_
_entity_poly.entity_id
_entity_poly.type
_entity_poly.pdbx_seq_one_letter_code
_entity_poly.pdbx_strand_id
1 'polypeptide(L)'
;SPQGLVGRVTSTSQHTAQVNLLTDREMAVGVVAQDSRETRGIVEGVGDHNLLSMANIPYYSTINVGEKVVTSGLSQIYPQGILIGTVQEITDEAGGLLKSAEVTPAVQFDQLEEVLLVTSYRGASVSGE
;
A
#
# COMPACT_ATOMS: atom_id res chain seq x y z
N SER A 1 5.14 11.05 -3.88
CA SER A 1 4.91 12.38 -3.29
C SER A 1 5.51 12.38 -1.89
N PRO A 2 5.91 13.52 -1.30
CA PRO A 2 6.32 13.59 0.10
C PRO A 2 5.30 12.95 1.08
N GLN A 3 4.03 12.86 0.67
CA GLN A 3 2.94 12.29 1.46
C GLN A 3 2.92 10.75 1.49
N GLY A 4 3.42 10.07 0.46
CA GLY A 4 3.29 8.62 0.36
C GLY A 4 3.52 8.02 -1.02
N LEU A 5 3.22 6.72 -1.12
CA LEU A 5 3.34 5.94 -2.35
C LEU A 5 2.29 6.41 -3.37
N VAL A 6 2.76 6.77 -4.56
CA VAL A 6 1.89 7.21 -5.66
C VAL A 6 1.51 6.03 -6.55
N GLY A 7 2.45 5.14 -6.86
CA GLY A 7 2.22 4.08 -7.82
C GLY A 7 3.52 3.46 -8.29
N ARG A 8 3.45 2.78 -9.43
CA ARG A 8 4.58 2.09 -10.04
C ARG A 8 4.76 2.53 -11.48
N VAL A 9 6.00 2.86 -11.84
CA VAL A 9 6.37 3.11 -13.23
C VAL A 9 6.23 1.82 -14.04
N THR A 10 5.47 1.88 -15.13
CA THR A 10 5.22 0.74 -16.02
C THR A 10 6.05 0.81 -17.29
N SER A 11 6.35 2.02 -17.76
CA SER A 11 7.24 2.25 -18.90
C SER A 11 7.91 3.61 -18.80
N THR A 12 9.04 3.76 -19.49
CA THR A 12 9.79 5.01 -19.58
C THR A 12 10.10 5.34 -21.02
N SER A 13 10.18 6.64 -21.31
CA SER A 13 10.76 7.21 -22.51
C SER A 13 11.95 8.10 -22.11
N GLN A 14 12.54 8.82 -23.05
CA GLN A 14 13.72 9.66 -22.77
C GLN A 14 13.45 10.74 -21.71
N HIS A 15 12.23 11.27 -21.64
CA HIS A 15 11.89 12.40 -20.77
C HIS A 15 10.55 12.22 -20.03
N THR A 16 9.87 11.09 -20.19
CA THR A 16 8.58 10.83 -19.54
C THR A 16 8.51 9.39 -19.03
N ALA A 17 7.56 9.13 -18.13
CA ALA A 17 7.26 7.81 -17.64
C ALA A 17 5.73 7.63 -17.57
N GLN A 18 5.28 6.39 -17.79
CA GLN A 18 3.90 6.00 -17.48
C GLN A 18 3.86 5.34 -16.12
N VAL A 19 2.83 5.65 -15.33
CA VAL A 19 2.66 5.20 -13.95
C VAL A 19 1.27 4.59 -13.80
N ASN A 20 1.17 3.35 -13.31
CA ASN A 20 -0.09 2.90 -12.70
C ASN A 20 -0.16 3.49 -11.30
N LEU A 21 -1.23 4.21 -11.03
CA LEU A 21 -1.50 4.78 -9.72
C LEU A 21 -1.88 3.68 -8.74
N LEU A 22 -1.56 3.86 -7.47
CA LEU A 22 -1.93 2.94 -6.39
C LEU A 22 -3.44 2.63 -6.33
N THR A 23 -4.27 3.55 -6.79
CA THR A 23 -5.74 3.48 -6.80
C THR A 23 -6.29 2.66 -7.96
N ASP A 24 -5.46 2.28 -8.92
CA ASP A 24 -5.82 1.41 -10.05
C ASP A 24 -6.17 -0.01 -9.57
N ARG A 25 -7.21 -0.62 -10.16
CA ARG A 25 -7.71 -1.95 -9.77
C ARG A 25 -6.73 -3.08 -10.01
N GLU A 26 -5.76 -2.88 -10.90
CA GLU A 26 -4.71 -3.87 -11.16
C GLU A 26 -3.54 -3.78 -10.16
N MET A 27 -3.57 -2.80 -9.24
CA MET A 27 -2.50 -2.57 -8.29
C MET A 27 -2.74 -3.29 -6.99
N ALA A 28 -1.71 -4.00 -6.55
CA ALA A 28 -1.64 -4.67 -5.26
C ALA A 28 -0.27 -4.41 -4.61
N VAL A 29 -0.28 -4.06 -3.33
CA VAL A 29 0.91 -3.72 -2.55
C VAL A 29 0.88 -4.46 -1.22
N GLY A 30 1.93 -5.23 -0.93
CA GLY A 30 2.06 -5.87 0.37
C GLY A 30 2.35 -4.84 1.46
N VAL A 31 1.55 -4.82 2.52
CA VAL A 31 1.59 -3.79 3.57
C VAL A 31 1.72 -4.36 4.98
N VAL A 32 2.05 -3.47 5.92
CA VAL A 32 2.04 -3.71 7.36
C VAL A 32 1.33 -2.55 8.04
N ALA A 33 0.52 -2.85 9.06
CA ALA A 33 -0.08 -1.85 9.92
C ALA A 33 0.99 -1.32 10.90
N GLN A 34 1.13 -0.01 11.03
CA GLN A 34 2.33 0.61 11.59
C GLN A 34 2.48 0.40 13.11
N ASP A 35 1.36 0.37 13.84
CA ASP A 35 1.33 0.24 15.30
C ASP A 35 1.20 -1.25 15.66
N SER A 36 0.28 -1.94 15.01
CA SER A 36 0.03 -3.38 15.03
C SER A 36 0.98 -4.11 14.08
N ARG A 37 2.30 -3.94 14.24
CA ARG A 37 3.36 -4.39 13.29
C ARG A 37 3.33 -5.85 12.83
N GLU A 38 2.63 -6.73 13.56
CA GLU A 38 2.44 -8.13 13.15
C GLU A 38 1.31 -8.29 12.12
N THR A 39 0.42 -7.29 12.02
CA THR A 39 -0.67 -7.25 11.05
C THR A 39 -0.14 -6.91 9.67
N ARG A 40 -0.30 -7.86 8.77
CA ARG A 40 0.04 -7.75 7.35
C ARG A 40 -1.22 -7.91 6.52
N GLY A 41 -1.14 -7.43 5.30
CA GLY A 41 -2.20 -7.58 4.31
C GLY A 41 -1.74 -7.13 2.95
N ILE A 42 -2.70 -7.01 2.04
CA ILE A 42 -2.48 -6.49 0.69
C ILE A 42 -3.40 -5.30 0.52
N VAL A 43 -2.84 -4.15 0.18
CA VAL A 43 -3.62 -3.00 -0.26
C VAL A 43 -3.82 -3.08 -1.77
N GLU A 44 -5.08 -2.94 -2.19
CA GLU A 44 -5.55 -2.98 -3.57
C GLU A 44 -6.25 -1.67 -3.91
N GLY A 45 -6.03 -1.21 -5.15
CA GLY A 45 -6.80 -0.11 -5.70
C GLY A 45 -8.23 -0.55 -6.07
N VAL A 46 -9.20 0.35 -5.94
CA VAL A 46 -10.61 0.07 -6.26
C VAL A 46 -11.14 0.91 -7.44
N GLY A 47 -10.28 1.74 -8.04
CA GLY A 47 -10.64 2.70 -9.07
C GLY A 47 -11.21 4.02 -8.52
N ASP A 48 -11.09 4.25 -7.21
CA ASP A 48 -11.43 5.52 -6.54
C ASP A 48 -10.14 6.17 -6.02
N HIS A 49 -9.99 7.48 -6.23
CA HIS A 49 -8.82 8.24 -5.80
C HIS A 49 -8.72 8.43 -4.28
N ASN A 50 -9.81 8.25 -3.55
CA ASN A 50 -9.90 8.52 -2.11
C ASN A 50 -10.09 7.25 -1.27
N LEU A 51 -10.10 6.08 -1.90
CA LEU A 51 -10.36 4.82 -1.22
C LEU A 51 -9.43 3.71 -1.74
N LEU A 52 -8.93 2.91 -0.81
CA LEU A 52 -8.20 1.69 -1.06
C LEU A 52 -8.82 0.57 -0.22
N SER A 53 -8.65 -0.67 -0.65
CA SER A 53 -9.04 -1.85 0.10
C SER A 53 -7.80 -2.55 0.64
N MET A 54 -7.76 -2.86 1.94
CA MET A 54 -6.76 -3.73 2.53
C MET A 54 -7.39 -5.09 2.81
N ALA A 55 -6.93 -6.11 2.11
CA ALA A 55 -7.42 -7.49 2.20
C ALA A 55 -6.42 -8.41 2.90
N ASN A 56 -6.84 -9.66 3.14
CA ASN A 56 -6.05 -10.74 3.73
C ASN A 56 -5.54 -10.44 5.16
N ILE A 57 -6.35 -9.75 5.97
CA ILE A 57 -6.02 -9.47 7.36
C ILE A 57 -6.49 -10.67 8.21
N PRO A 58 -5.63 -11.32 9.00
CA PRO A 58 -6.07 -12.42 9.87
C PRO A 58 -7.11 -11.97 10.90
N TYR A 59 -8.13 -12.78 11.19
CA TYR A 59 -9.20 -12.41 12.14
C TYR A 59 -8.69 -12.02 13.54
N TYR A 60 -7.58 -12.62 13.99
CA TYR A 60 -6.95 -12.34 15.29
C TYR A 60 -6.07 -11.07 15.28
N SER A 61 -5.95 -10.39 14.14
CA SER A 61 -5.24 -9.11 14.04
C SER A 61 -5.82 -8.07 14.99
N THR A 62 -4.92 -7.31 15.59
CA THR A 62 -5.21 -6.19 16.51
C THR A 62 -5.32 -4.84 15.80
N ILE A 63 -5.45 -4.82 14.46
CA ILE A 63 -5.56 -3.58 13.68
C ILE A 63 -6.75 -2.74 14.13
N ASN A 64 -6.57 -1.41 14.15
CA ASN A 64 -7.61 -0.47 14.57
C ASN A 64 -7.87 0.61 13.51
N VAL A 65 -9.08 1.16 13.53
CA VAL A 65 -9.40 2.40 12.78
C VAL A 65 -8.49 3.53 13.24
N GLY A 66 -8.01 4.33 12.28
CA GLY A 66 -7.05 5.41 12.50
C GLY A 66 -5.59 4.95 12.42
N GLU A 67 -5.32 3.65 12.30
CA GLU A 67 -3.96 3.13 12.18
C GLU A 67 -3.37 3.42 10.79
N LYS A 68 -2.08 3.73 10.73
CA LYS A 68 -1.38 3.94 9.47
C LYS A 68 -0.97 2.62 8.83
N VAL A 69 -1.06 2.58 7.51
CA VAL A 69 -0.64 1.43 6.70
C VAL A 69 0.58 1.84 5.87
N VAL A 70 1.63 1.02 5.89
CA VAL A 70 2.88 1.29 5.17
C VAL A 70 3.31 0.08 4.34
N THR A 71 4.12 0.30 3.31
CA THR A 71 4.69 -0.78 2.49
C THR A 71 5.51 -1.75 3.36
N SER A 72 5.30 -3.05 3.17
CA SER A 72 5.93 -4.09 4.00
C SER A 72 7.38 -4.39 3.62
N GLY A 73 7.79 -4.07 2.39
CA GLY A 73 9.08 -4.50 1.83
C GLY A 73 9.20 -6.00 1.53
N LEU A 74 8.12 -6.79 1.69
CA LEU A 74 8.14 -8.23 1.38
C LEU A 74 8.32 -8.52 -0.11
N SER A 75 7.80 -7.64 -0.96
CA SER A 75 8.12 -7.64 -2.39
C SER A 75 9.39 -6.83 -2.64
N GLN A 76 10.25 -7.26 -3.54
CA GLN A 76 11.39 -6.46 -4.02
C GLN A 76 10.96 -5.24 -4.89
N ILE A 77 9.65 -5.04 -5.05
CA ILE A 77 9.06 -3.99 -5.90
C ILE A 77 8.99 -2.64 -5.16
N TYR A 78 8.65 -2.66 -3.86
CA TYR A 78 8.46 -1.44 -3.06
C TYR A 78 9.42 -1.41 -1.87
N PRO A 79 10.13 -0.30 -1.62
CA PRO A 79 10.87 -0.11 -0.38
C PRO A 79 9.95 -0.25 0.84
N GLN A 80 10.49 -0.74 1.95
CA GLN A 80 9.73 -0.84 3.20
C GLN A 80 9.47 0.56 3.80
N GLY A 81 8.29 0.73 4.41
CA GLY A 81 7.98 1.88 5.29
C GLY A 81 7.48 3.13 4.58
N ILE A 82 7.12 3.05 3.30
CA ILE A 82 6.47 4.14 2.58
C ILE A 82 4.99 4.18 2.99
N LEU A 83 4.50 5.35 3.38
CA LEU A 83 3.11 5.54 3.78
C LEU A 83 2.14 5.29 2.62
N ILE A 84 1.12 4.49 2.88
CA ILE A 84 0.01 4.20 1.97
C ILE A 84 -1.20 5.07 2.33
N GLY A 85 -1.60 5.05 3.60
CA GLY A 85 -2.84 5.66 4.04
C GLY A 85 -3.16 5.35 5.50
N THR A 86 -4.41 5.60 5.87
CA THR A 86 -4.95 5.40 7.22
C THR A 86 -6.22 4.54 7.16
N VAL A 87 -6.33 3.55 8.05
CA VAL A 87 -7.50 2.69 8.17
C VAL A 87 -8.72 3.54 8.55
N GLN A 88 -9.77 3.46 7.74
CA GLN A 88 -11.04 4.16 7.92
C GLN A 88 -12.10 3.24 8.52
N GLU A 89 -12.21 2.00 8.02
CA GLU A 89 -13.20 1.02 8.45
C GLU A 89 -12.59 -0.39 8.43
N ILE A 90 -13.07 -1.28 9.29
CA ILE A 90 -12.66 -2.68 9.35
C ILE A 90 -13.92 -3.54 9.31
N THR A 91 -13.93 -4.54 8.43
CA THR A 91 -15.04 -5.44 8.21
C THR A 91 -14.60 -6.88 8.41
N ASP A 92 -15.33 -7.63 9.24
CA ASP A 92 -15.16 -9.08 9.34
C ASP A 92 -15.76 -9.75 8.09
N GLU A 93 -14.96 -10.57 7.39
CA GLU A 93 -15.46 -11.27 6.20
C GLU A 93 -16.40 -12.41 6.61
N ALA A 94 -17.35 -12.76 5.72
CA ALA A 94 -18.39 -13.76 6.00
C ALA A 94 -17.86 -15.14 6.43
N GLY A 95 -16.62 -15.49 6.05
CA GLY A 95 -15.97 -16.73 6.45
C GLY A 95 -15.38 -16.72 7.87
N GLY A 96 -15.31 -15.57 8.54
CA GLY A 96 -14.83 -15.41 9.92
C GLY A 96 -13.32 -15.63 10.14
N LEU A 97 -12.58 -16.03 9.10
CA LEU A 97 -11.13 -16.26 9.17
C LEU A 97 -10.29 -15.02 8.82
N LEU A 98 -10.89 -14.11 8.05
CA LEU A 98 -10.25 -12.92 7.53
C LEU A 98 -11.08 -11.68 7.85
N LYS A 99 -10.38 -10.55 7.86
CA LYS A 99 -10.92 -9.19 7.86
C LYS A 99 -10.47 -8.49 6.59
N SER A 100 -11.24 -7.49 6.20
CA SER A 100 -10.82 -6.45 5.26
C SER A 100 -10.89 -5.09 5.94
N ALA A 101 -10.24 -4.10 5.36
CA ALA A 101 -10.29 -2.74 5.85
C ALA A 101 -10.33 -1.73 4.70
N GLU A 102 -11.13 -0.69 4.85
CA GLU A 102 -11.08 0.47 3.97
C GLU A 102 -9.95 1.40 4.44
N VAL A 103 -9.16 1.89 3.48
CA VAL A 103 -8.00 2.74 3.77
C VAL A 103 -8.12 4.03 2.96
N THR A 104 -8.11 5.16 3.65
CA THR A 104 -8.00 6.48 3.01
C THR A 104 -6.53 6.70 2.59
N PRO A 105 -6.24 6.94 1.30
CA PRO A 105 -4.88 7.21 0.86
C PRO A 105 -4.25 8.44 1.53
N ALA A 106 -2.95 8.38 1.79
CA ALA A 106 -2.20 9.55 2.26
C ALA A 106 -1.90 10.55 1.13
N VAL A 107 -1.83 10.06 -0.11
CA VAL A 107 -1.59 10.87 -1.31
C VAL A 107 -2.91 11.44 -1.83
N GLN A 108 -2.94 12.74 -2.12
CA GLN A 108 -4.05 13.38 -2.83
C GLN A 108 -3.85 13.23 -4.34
N PHE A 109 -4.43 12.19 -4.94
CA PHE A 109 -4.21 11.85 -6.34
C PHE A 109 -4.68 12.92 -7.35
N ASP A 110 -5.69 13.71 -6.97
CA ASP A 110 -6.24 14.79 -7.82
C ASP A 110 -5.35 16.04 -7.88
N GLN A 111 -4.31 16.13 -7.04
CA GLN A 111 -3.46 17.32 -6.88
C GLN A 111 -1.97 16.99 -6.97
N LEU A 112 -1.62 15.95 -7.75
CA LEU A 112 -0.22 15.55 -7.94
C LEU A 112 0.52 16.48 -8.90
N GLU A 113 1.44 17.28 -8.36
CA GLU A 113 2.35 18.13 -9.16
C GLU A 113 3.76 17.54 -9.26
N GLU A 114 4.28 17.03 -8.14
CA GLU A 114 5.66 16.52 -8.04
C GLU A 114 5.72 15.12 -7.43
N VAL A 115 6.59 14.28 -8.00
CA VAL A 115 6.84 12.92 -7.52
C VAL A 115 8.33 12.60 -7.49
N LEU A 116 8.73 11.79 -6.50
CA LEU A 116 10.07 11.24 -6.41
C LEU A 116 10.08 9.84 -7.03
N LEU A 117 10.94 9.62 -8.01
CA LEU A 117 11.17 8.29 -8.56
C LEU A 117 12.22 7.54 -7.75
N VAL A 118 11.90 6.32 -7.34
CA VAL A 118 12.81 5.41 -6.63
C VAL A 118 13.23 4.29 -7.58
N THR A 119 14.47 4.34 -8.08
CA THR A 119 14.97 3.43 -9.14
C THR A 119 15.91 2.34 -8.64
N SER A 120 16.33 2.37 -7.37
CA SER A 120 17.30 1.43 -6.82
C SER A 120 17.15 1.34 -5.31
N TYR A 121 16.35 0.38 -4.84
CA TYR A 121 16.29 0.02 -3.43
C TYR A 121 16.73 -1.43 -3.27
N ARG A 122 17.77 -1.66 -2.47
CA ARG A 122 18.15 -3.00 -2.04
C ARG A 122 17.18 -3.42 -0.95
N GLY A 123 16.21 -4.26 -1.30
CA GLY A 123 15.42 -4.99 -0.30
C GLY A 123 16.36 -5.78 0.62
N ALA A 124 15.93 -6.02 1.86
CA ALA A 124 16.68 -6.89 2.76
C ALA A 124 16.91 -8.23 2.06
N SER A 125 18.18 -8.58 1.81
CA SER A 125 18.53 -9.92 1.38
C SER A 125 18.05 -10.86 2.48
N VAL A 126 17.11 -11.74 2.18
CA VAL A 126 16.90 -12.94 3.00
C VAL A 126 18.17 -13.77 2.88
N SER A 127 19.07 -13.56 3.85
CA SER A 127 20.21 -14.41 4.09
C SER A 127 19.72 -15.63 4.90
N GLY A 128 19.65 -16.79 4.25
CA GLY A 128 19.30 -18.09 4.82
C GLY A 128 18.24 -18.78 3.94
N GLU A 129 18.41 -19.99 3.41
CA GLU A 129 19.37 -21.10 3.66
C GLU A 129 19.87 -21.71 2.33
#